data_AF-A0A0J7L418-F1
#
_entry.id   AF-A0A0J7L418-F1
#
_cell.length_a   1.000
_cell.length_b   1.000
_cell.length_c   1.000
_cell.angle_alpha   90.00
_cell.angle_beta   90.00
_cell.angle_gamma   90.00
#
_symmetry.space_group_name_H-M   'P 1'
#
loop_
_entity.id
_entity.type
_entity.pdbx_description
1 polymer ?
#
loop_
_entity_poly.entity_id
_entity_poly.type
_entity_poly.pdbx_seq_one_letter_code
_entity_poly.pdbx_strand_id
1 'polypeptide(L)'
;MVAAGFYVIGDNNEPDLVECFICGKQLDGWEAHDDPWDEHVKHKSDCLFVKLNKQDEKEWTVHEMYDLYKEYHIKKYKDELEKKIFALKDGGARSKSFLLSEYKISRKNKKSTD
;
A
#
# COMPACT_ATOMS: atom_id res chain seq x y z
N MET A 1 1.08 -5.60 19.53
CA MET A 1 1.35 -5.19 18.14
C MET A 1 2.09 -6.28 17.36
N VAL A 2 3.34 -6.61 17.72
CA VAL A 2 4.19 -7.53 16.93
C VAL A 2 3.61 -8.94 16.77
N ALA A 3 3.09 -9.55 17.85
CA ALA A 3 2.46 -10.87 17.79
C ALA A 3 1.22 -10.90 16.87
N ALA A 4 0.59 -9.75 16.63
CA ALA A 4 -0.52 -9.61 15.68
C ALA A 4 -0.05 -9.31 14.25
N GLY A 5 1.26 -9.36 14.00
CA GLY A 5 1.86 -9.13 12.69
C GLY A 5 2.03 -7.65 12.34
N PHE A 6 1.89 -6.74 13.29
CA PHE A 6 2.05 -5.31 13.04
C PHE A 6 3.48 -4.83 13.29
N TYR A 7 3.99 -3.99 12.37
CA TYR A 7 5.20 -3.20 12.54
C TYR A 7 4.90 -1.71 12.37
N VAL A 8 5.64 -0.86 13.07
CA VAL A 8 5.43 0.60 13.04
C VAL A 8 5.91 1.17 11.71
N ILE A 9 5.07 1.99 11.08
CA ILE A 9 5.38 2.77 9.87
C ILE A 9 5.10 4.27 10.05
N GLY A 10 4.61 4.66 11.22
CA GLY A 10 4.24 6.04 11.54
C GLY A 10 5.35 7.06 11.43
N ASP A 11 4.95 8.29 11.15
CA ASP A 11 5.80 9.47 11.13
C ASP A 11 5.40 10.45 12.26
N ASN A 12 5.85 11.71 12.19
CA ASN A 12 5.51 12.69 13.21
C ASN A 12 4.03 13.07 13.25
N ASN A 13 3.26 12.87 12.17
CA ASN A 13 1.84 13.20 12.10
C ASN A 13 0.97 12.05 12.60
N GLU A 14 1.38 10.81 12.31
CA GLU A 14 0.67 9.57 12.69
C GLU A 14 1.63 8.63 13.45
N PRO A 15 2.03 8.97 14.69
CA PRO A 15 3.15 8.33 15.38
C PRO A 15 2.90 6.87 15.79
N ASP A 16 1.65 6.44 15.84
CA ASP A 16 1.22 5.09 16.21
C ASP A 16 0.70 4.28 15.01
N LEU A 17 0.87 4.77 13.78
CA LEU A 17 0.50 4.05 12.58
C LEU A 17 1.34 2.77 12.45
N VAL A 18 0.65 1.63 12.33
CA VAL A 18 1.24 0.32 12.11
C VAL A 18 0.72 -0.32 10.83
N GLU A 19 1.51 -1.21 10.23
CA GLU A 19 1.14 -2.00 9.06
C GLU A 19 1.32 -3.51 9.32
N CYS A 20 0.39 -4.33 8.85
CA CYS A 20 0.54 -5.79 8.90
C CYS A 20 1.56 -6.28 7.87
N PHE A 21 2.53 -7.12 8.27
CA PHE A 21 3.53 -7.65 7.34
C PHE A 21 2.98 -8.58 6.25
N ILE A 22 1.77 -9.13 6.39
CA ILE A 22 1.19 -10.04 5.38
C ILE A 22 0.19 -9.32 4.49
N CYS A 23 -0.86 -8.74 5.07
CA CYS A 23 -1.92 -8.11 4.29
C CYS A 23 -1.70 -6.61 4.02
N GLY A 24 -0.72 -5.99 4.70
CA GLY A 24 -0.47 -4.54 4.74
C GLY A 24 -1.67 -3.69 5.08
N LYS A 25 -2.61 -4.21 5.88
CA LYS A 25 -3.61 -3.38 6.53
C LYS A 25 -2.89 -2.42 7.48
N GLN A 26 -3.15 -1.13 7.29
CA GLN A 26 -2.69 -0.07 8.18
C GLN A 26 -3.78 0.28 9.20
N LEU A 27 -3.36 0.52 10.44
CA LEU A 27 -4.18 0.93 11.58
C LEU A 27 -3.44 1.99 12.40
N ASP A 28 -4.16 3.00 12.84
CA ASP A 28 -3.75 4.14 13.65
C ASP A 28 -4.79 4.43 14.75
N GLY A 29 -4.47 5.35 15.66
CA GLY A 29 -5.41 5.79 16.70
C GLY A 29 -5.61 4.76 17.81
N TRP A 30 -4.54 4.06 18.20
CA TRP A 30 -4.58 2.97 19.17
C TRP A 30 -4.85 3.47 20.58
N GLU A 31 -5.77 2.81 21.27
CA GLU A 31 -6.05 3.01 22.67
C GLU A 31 -5.36 1.96 23.54
N ALA A 32 -5.10 2.30 24.81
CA ALA A 32 -4.37 1.42 25.73
C ALA A 32 -5.05 0.06 26.01
N HIS A 33 -6.34 -0.05 25.67
CA HIS A 33 -7.16 -1.23 25.91
C HIS A 33 -7.40 -2.07 24.64
N ASP A 34 -6.92 -1.62 23.48
CA ASP A 34 -7.07 -2.36 22.23
C ASP A 34 -6.20 -3.61 22.26
N ASP A 35 -6.79 -4.76 21.92
CA ASP A 35 -6.02 -5.96 21.61
C ASP A 35 -5.62 -5.94 20.12
N PRO A 36 -4.32 -5.95 19.81
CA PRO A 36 -3.86 -5.84 18.44
C PRO A 36 -4.29 -7.00 17.54
N TRP A 37 -4.48 -8.20 18.10
CA TRP A 37 -4.96 -9.33 17.31
C TRP A 37 -6.43 -9.17 16.98
N ASP A 38 -7.26 -8.82 17.97
CA ASP A 38 -8.68 -8.58 17.77
C ASP A 38 -8.94 -7.45 16.77
N GLU A 39 -8.17 -6.36 16.83
CA GLU A 39 -8.25 -5.29 15.84
C GLU A 39 -7.81 -5.76 14.44
N HIS A 40 -6.80 -6.62 14.33
CA HIS A 40 -6.44 -7.23 13.04
C HIS A 40 -7.58 -8.10 12.48
N VAL A 41 -8.17 -8.96 13.31
CA VAL A 41 -9.29 -9.83 12.93
C VAL A 41 -10.49 -8.99 12.49
N LYS A 42 -10.83 -7.96 13.26
CA LYS A 42 -11.96 -7.05 13.00
C LYS A 42 -11.79 -6.27 11.71
N HIS A 43 -10.61 -5.72 11.46
CA HIS A 43 -10.37 -4.83 10.31
C HIS A 43 -9.90 -5.56 9.04
N LYS A 44 -9.40 -6.80 9.16
CA LYS A 44 -8.93 -7.59 8.02
C LYS A 44 -8.99 -9.10 8.29
N SER A 45 -10.18 -9.63 8.56
CA SER A 45 -10.44 -11.06 8.75
C SER A 45 -9.98 -11.95 7.60
N ASP A 46 -9.88 -11.39 6.38
CA ASP A 46 -9.42 -12.12 5.20
C ASP A 46 -7.90 -12.31 5.10
N CYS A 47 -7.12 -11.67 5.98
CA CYS A 47 -5.67 -11.82 6.03
C CYS A 47 -5.27 -13.29 6.23
N LEU A 48 -4.31 -13.78 5.43
CA LEU A 48 -3.87 -15.18 5.52
C LEU A 48 -3.26 -15.51 6.89
N PHE A 49 -2.57 -14.55 7.52
CA PHE A 49 -2.04 -14.71 8.87
C PHE A 49 -3.16 -14.83 9.93
N VAL A 50 -4.22 -14.02 9.80
CA VAL A 50 -5.40 -14.12 10.66
C VAL A 50 -6.08 -15.47 10.49
N LYS A 51 -6.25 -15.92 9.24
CA LYS A 51 -6.84 -17.23 8.92
C LYS A 51 -6.02 -18.41 9.44
N LEU A 52 -4.69 -18.28 9.44
CA LEU A 52 -3.80 -19.28 10.02
C LEU A 52 -3.99 -19.41 11.53
N ASN A 53 -4.32 -18.31 12.22
CA ASN A 53 -4.60 -18.27 13.66
C ASN A 53 -3.50 -18.89 14.54
N LYS A 54 -2.24 -18.70 14.14
CA LYS A 54 -1.03 -19.11 14.87
C LYS A 54 -0.09 -17.92 14.95
N GLN A 55 -0.08 -17.23 16.08
CA GLN A 55 0.75 -16.03 16.26
C GLN A 55 2.23 -16.35 16.51
N ASP A 56 2.54 -17.53 17.07
CA ASP A 56 3.91 -17.98 17.28
C ASP A 56 4.44 -18.65 16.01
N GLU A 57 5.47 -18.05 15.41
CA GLU A 57 6.13 -18.55 14.21
C GLU A 57 6.68 -19.98 14.35
N LYS A 58 6.97 -20.42 15.58
CA LYS A 58 7.46 -21.77 15.87
C LYS A 58 6.41 -22.85 15.63
N GLU A 59 5.14 -22.48 15.59
CA GLU A 59 4.03 -23.39 15.32
C GLU A 59 3.75 -23.57 13.82
N TRP A 60 4.42 -22.80 12.96
CA TRP A 60 4.23 -22.86 11.53
C TRP A 60 4.95 -24.05 10.93
N THR A 61 4.25 -24.77 10.07
CA THR A 61 4.87 -25.71 9.14
C THR A 61 5.59 -24.94 8.03
N VAL A 62 6.52 -25.62 7.34
CA VAL A 62 7.19 -25.06 6.15
C VAL A 62 6.17 -24.65 5.07
N HIS A 63 5.05 -25.37 4.95
CA HIS A 63 4.01 -25.05 3.98
C HIS A 63 3.26 -23.76 4.34
N GLU A 64 2.85 -23.61 5.60
CA GLU A 64 2.19 -22.39 6.10
C GLU A 64 3.13 -21.18 6.01
N MET A 65 4.39 -21.36 6.39
CA MET A 65 5.44 -20.37 6.18
C MET A 65 5.50 -19.97 4.71
N TYR A 66 5.64 -20.93 3.79
CA TYR A 66 5.72 -20.66 2.36
C TYR A 66 4.50 -19.87 1.84
N ASP A 67 3.30 -20.21 2.27
CA ASP A 67 2.07 -19.53 1.84
C ASP A 67 2.02 -18.08 2.34
N LEU A 68 2.44 -17.82 3.59
CA LEU A 68 2.57 -16.46 4.12
C LEU A 68 3.62 -15.65 3.34
N TYR A 69 4.80 -16.22 3.08
CA TYR A 69 5.84 -15.56 2.28
C TYR A 69 5.36 -15.25 0.86
N LYS A 70 4.65 -16.20 0.23
CA LYS A 70 4.07 -16.01 -1.10
C LYS A 70 3.10 -14.84 -1.10
N GLU A 71 2.21 -14.75 -0.12
CA GLU A 71 1.25 -13.64 0.00
C GLU A 71 1.95 -12.29 0.17
N TYR A 72 2.96 -12.23 1.06
CA TYR A 72 3.80 -11.05 1.25
C TYR A 72 4.46 -10.59 -0.07
N HIS A 73 5.07 -11.51 -0.81
CA HIS A 73 5.74 -11.20 -2.07
C HIS A 73 4.76 -10.74 -3.14
N ILE A 74 3.59 -11.39 -3.26
CA ILE A 74 2.54 -10.97 -4.19
C ILE A 74 2.10 -9.54 -3.90
N LYS A 75 1.83 -9.22 -2.63
CA LYS A 75 1.51 -7.85 -2.22
C LYS A 75 2.61 -6.87 -2.63
N LYS A 76 3.86 -7.17 -2.27
CA LYS A 76 5.01 -6.30 -2.58
C LYS A 76 5.12 -6.00 -4.08
N TYR A 77 5.04 -7.01 -4.93
CA TYR A 77 5.11 -6.83 -6.38
C TYR A 77 3.92 -6.04 -6.93
N LYS A 78 2.72 -6.24 -6.37
CA LYS A 78 1.52 -5.49 -6.74
C LYS A 78 1.68 -3.99 -6.37
N ASP A 79 2.12 -3.68 -5.16
CA ASP A 79 2.35 -2.31 -4.70
C ASP A 79 3.40 -1.60 -5.59
N GLU A 80 4.48 -2.31 -5.95
CA GLU A 80 5.51 -1.79 -6.89
C GLU A 80 4.94 -1.54 -8.30
N LEU A 81 4.08 -2.44 -8.79
CA LEU A 81 3.45 -2.30 -10.09
C LEU A 81 2.48 -1.11 -10.12
N GLU A 82 1.67 -0.96 -9.08
CA GLU A 82 0.72 0.16 -8.94
C GLU A 82 1.44 1.51 -8.91
N LYS A 83 2.56 1.61 -8.18
CA LYS A 83 3.42 2.82 -8.17
C LYS A 83 3.94 3.16 -9.57
N LYS A 84 4.43 2.17 -10.33
CA LYS A 84 4.90 2.37 -11.71
C LYS A 84 3.77 2.81 -12.64
N ILE A 85 2.59 2.19 -12.52
CA ILE A 85 1.39 2.57 -13.30
C ILE A 85 1.00 4.02 -12.99
N PHE A 86 1.00 4.41 -11.71
CA PHE A 86 0.70 5.78 -11.31
C PHE A 86 1.67 6.78 -11.93
N ALA A 87 2.98 6.54 -11.82
CA ALA A 87 4.01 7.40 -12.39
C ALA A 87 3.88 7.55 -13.91
N LEU A 88 3.54 6.46 -14.63
CA LEU A 88 3.30 6.50 -16.07
C LEU A 88 2.06 7.33 -16.43
N LYS A 89 0.95 7.17 -15.69
CA LYS A 89 -0.28 7.93 -15.91
C LYS A 89 -0.07 9.43 -15.69
N ASP A 90 0.60 9.77 -14.59
CA ASP A 90 0.94 11.14 -14.21
C ASP A 90 1.90 11.79 -15.23
N GLY A 91 2.92 11.06 -15.68
CA GLY A 91 3.79 11.48 -16.79
C GLY A 91 3.01 11.76 -18.08
N GLY A 92 2.11 10.84 -18.47
CA GLY A 92 1.26 11.02 -19.65
C GLY A 92 0.33 12.24 -19.56
N ALA A 93 -0.24 12.51 -18.38
CA ALA A 93 -1.08 13.69 -18.15
C ALA A 93 -0.30 15.00 -18.33
N ARG A 94 0.94 15.08 -17.82
CA ARG A 94 1.85 16.21 -18.04
C ARG A 94 2.22 16.40 -19.51
N SER A 95 2.59 15.32 -20.20
CA SER A 95 2.92 15.41 -21.63
C SER A 95 1.74 15.90 -22.45
N LYS A 96 0.52 15.42 -22.14
CA LYS A 96 -0.70 15.88 -22.81
C LYS A 96 -0.98 17.36 -22.57
N SER A 97 -0.84 17.85 -21.33
CA SER A 97 -1.06 19.27 -21.03
C SER A 97 -0.05 20.17 -21.74
N PHE A 98 1.22 19.75 -21.79
CA PHE A 98 2.28 20.45 -22.52
C PHE A 98 2.01 20.51 -24.03
N LEU A 99 1.66 19.39 -24.68
CA LEU A 99 1.34 19.40 -26.12
C LEU A 99 0.13 20.29 -26.44
N LEU A 100 -0.87 20.33 -25.55
CA LEU A 100 -2.02 21.20 -25.71
C LEU A 100 -1.65 22.69 -25.59
N SER A 101 -0.71 23.06 -24.72
CA SER A 101 -0.24 24.45 -24.64
C SER A 101 0.56 24.85 -25.88
N GLU A 102 1.48 24.00 -26.34
CA GLU A 102 2.27 24.24 -27.54
C GLU A 102 1.40 24.41 -28.79
N TYR A 103 0.42 23.52 -28.97
CA TYR A 103 -0.54 23.62 -30.07
C TYR A 103 -1.34 24.94 -30.05
N LYS A 104 -1.78 25.37 -28.85
CA LYS A 104 -2.50 26.65 -28.69
C LYS A 104 -1.63 27.85 -29.04
N ILE A 105 -0.34 27.84 -28.63
CA ILE A 105 0.63 28.89 -28.96
C ILE A 105 0.84 28.96 -30.47
N SER A 106 1.13 27.81 -31.12
CA SER A 106 1.30 27.72 -32.56
C SER A 106 0.09 28.29 -33.33
N ARG A 107 -1.13 27.97 -32.88
CA ARG A 107 -2.36 28.47 -33.49
C ARG A 107 -2.58 29.97 -33.30
N LYS A 108 -2.17 30.55 -32.15
CA LYS A 108 -2.23 32.01 -31.94
C LYS A 108 -1.26 32.74 -32.87
N ASN A 109 -0.03 32.24 -33.01
CA ASN A 109 0.98 32.86 -33.86
C ASN A 109 0.58 32.85 -35.35
N LYS A 110 -0.12 31.80 -35.81
CA LYS A 110 -0.71 31.76 -37.16
C LYS A 110 -1.83 32.76 -37.39
N LYS A 111 -2.54 33.21 -36.35
CA LYS A 111 -3.63 34.19 -36.47
C LYS A 111 -3.15 35.65 -36.42
N SER A 112 -1.93 35.90 -35.95
CA SER A 112 -1.36 37.26 -35.88
C SER A 112 -0.52 37.64 -37.10
N THR A 113 -0.41 36.74 -38.07
CA THR A 113 0.40 36.91 -39.29
C THR A 113 -0.46 37.07 -40.56
N ASP A 114 -1.79 37.03 -40.42
CA ASP A 114 -2.80 37.45 -41.40
C ASP A 114 -3.44 38.78 -40.95
#